data_AF-A0AAE0NGY3-F1
#
_entry.id   AF-A0AAE0NGY3-F1
#
_cell.length_a   1.000
_cell.length_b   1.000
_cell.length_c   1.000
_cell.angle_alpha   90.00
_cell.angle_beta   90.00
_cell.angle_gamma   90.00
#
_symmetry.space_group_name_H-M   'P 1'
#
loop_
_entity.id
_entity.type
_entity.pdbx_description
1 polymer ?
#
loop_
_entity_poly.entity_id
_entity_poly.type
_entity_poly.pdbx_seq_one_letter_code
_entity_poly.pdbx_strand_id
1 'polypeptide(L)' 'MSARGLTPSGQPDGQPNLRVTIIAADGLYKRDVFRFPDPFAVATMNSEQTKTTQVSKRTLNPYWNESFDLYAALLSSSR' A
#
# COMPACT_ATOMS: atom_id res chain seq x y z
N MET A 1 -7.04 -16.42 -30.13
CA MET A 1 -6.53 -15.03 -30.04
C MET A 1 -7.58 -14.23 -29.28
N SER A 2 -7.48 -14.15 -27.95
CA SER A 2 -8.46 -13.40 -27.16
C SER A 2 -8.11 -11.91 -27.22
N ALA A 3 -9.01 -11.13 -27.81
CA ALA A 3 -8.95 -9.68 -27.72
C ALA A 3 -9.04 -9.30 -26.23
N ARG A 4 -7.99 -8.70 -25.70
CA ARG A 4 -8.01 -8.05 -24.39
C ARG A 4 -9.12 -6.99 -24.44
N GLY A 5 -10.07 -7.08 -23.52
CA GLY A 5 -11.25 -6.22 -23.49
C GLY A 5 -10.83 -4.77 -23.35
N LEU A 6 -11.26 -3.94 -24.28
CA LEU A 6 -11.24 -2.49 -24.11
C LEU A 6 -12.61 -2.11 -23.57
N THR A 7 -12.65 -1.48 -22.39
CA THR A 7 -13.87 -0.84 -21.90
C THR A 7 -14.19 0.41 -22.74
N PRO A 8 -15.45 0.90 -22.75
CA PRO A 8 -15.87 2.03 -23.59
C PRO A 8 -15.12 3.36 -23.33
N SER A 9 -14.31 3.43 -22.28
CA SER A 9 -13.44 4.56 -21.93
C SER A 9 -11.98 4.40 -22.41
N GLY A 10 -11.63 3.35 -23.15
CA GLY A 10 -10.30 3.15 -23.74
C GLY A 10 -9.19 2.90 -22.71
N GLN A 11 -9.56 2.54 -21.49
CA GLN A 11 -8.63 2.41 -20.37
C GLN A 11 -8.17 0.96 -20.24
N PRO A 12 -6.85 0.68 -20.22
CA PRO A 12 -6.35 -0.68 -20.03
C PRO A 12 -6.88 -1.23 -18.71
N ASP A 13 -7.35 -2.48 -18.72
CA ASP A 13 -7.85 -3.20 -17.56
C ASP A 13 -6.90 -3.00 -16.36
N GLY A 14 -7.35 -2.25 -15.36
CA GLY A 14 -6.59 -1.96 -14.14
C GLY A 14 -5.90 -0.59 -14.12
N GLN A 15 -6.65 0.51 -14.30
CA GLN A 15 -6.15 1.79 -13.83
C GLN A 15 -6.05 1.75 -12.29
N PRO A 16 -4.95 2.22 -11.67
CA PRO A 16 -4.85 2.27 -10.22
C PRO A 16 -5.95 3.20 -9.71
N ASN A 17 -6.89 2.65 -8.96
CA ASN A 17 -8.02 3.41 -8.44
C ASN A 17 -7.71 3.98 -7.05
N LEU A 18 -6.51 3.70 -6.50
CA LEU A 18 -6.08 4.18 -5.21
C LEU A 18 -4.56 4.40 -5.18
N ARG A 19 -4.15 5.63 -4.90
CA ARG A 19 -2.77 5.97 -4.53
C ARG A 19 -2.71 6.21 -3.02
N VAL A 20 -1.85 5.47 -2.34
CA VAL A 20 -1.63 5.60 -0.88
C VAL A 20 -0.24 6.17 -0.65
N THR A 21 -0.15 7.31 0.02
CA THR A 21 1.12 7.86 0.49
C THR A 21 1.22 7.70 2.00
N ILE A 22 2.21 6.93 2.47
CA ILE A 22 2.53 6.77 3.89
C ILE A 22 3.64 7.75 4.22
N ILE A 23 3.30 8.83 4.91
CA ILE A 23 4.23 9.92 5.20
C ILE A 23 5.07 9.59 6.44
N ALA A 24 4.42 9.47 7.60
CA ALA A 24 5.09 9.32 8.88
C ALA A 24 4.18 8.71 9.95
N ALA A 25 4.78 8.31 11.07
CA ALA A 25 4.09 8.10 12.33
C ALA A 25 4.82 8.87 13.44
N ASP A 26 4.11 9.17 14.53
CA ASP A 26 4.64 9.91 15.67
C ASP A 26 4.27 9.21 16.97
N GLY A 27 5.20 9.19 17.93
CA GLY A 27 4.96 8.68 19.27
C GLY A 27 4.70 7.17 19.36
N LEU A 28 5.34 6.34 18.52
CA LEU A 28 5.17 4.89 18.60
C LEU A 28 5.56 4.34 19.98
N TYR A 29 4.85 3.29 20.41
CA TYR A 29 5.08 2.68 21.72
C TYR A 29 6.47 2.04 21.84
N LYS A 30 7.19 2.39 22.90
CA LYS A 30 8.50 1.82 23.22
C LYS A 30 8.33 0.69 24.25
N ARG A 31 8.36 -0.56 23.78
CA ARG A 31 8.21 -1.74 24.65
C ARG A 31 9.45 -2.03 25.51
N ASP A 32 10.64 -1.77 24.98
CA ASP A 32 11.92 -1.99 25.66
C ASP A 32 12.57 -0.64 25.98
N VAL A 33 12.83 -0.35 27.25
CA VAL A 33 13.40 0.92 27.69
C VAL A 33 14.80 1.16 27.11
N PHE A 34 15.55 0.09 26.80
CA PHE A 34 16.93 0.17 26.32
C PHE A 34 17.08 0.11 24.80
N ARG A 35 16.03 -0.26 24.06
CA ARG A 35 16.08 -0.40 22.60
C ARG A 35 14.96 0.37 21.91
N PHE A 36 15.30 1.15 20.90
CA PHE A 36 14.31 1.71 19.99
C PHE A 36 13.85 0.66 18.97
N PRO A 37 12.55 0.64 18.62
CA PRO A 37 12.05 -0.27 17.60
C PRO A 37 12.54 0.13 16.21
N ASP A 38 12.37 -0.79 15.27
CA ASP A 38 12.66 -0.58 13.84
C ASP A 38 11.32 -0.63 13.05
N PRO A 39 10.47 0.41 13.14
CA PRO A 39 9.13 0.39 12.58
C PRO A 39 9.08 0.36 11.05
N PHE A 40 8.02 -0.26 10.51
CA PHE A 40 7.60 -0.23 9.12
C PHE A 40 6.07 -0.23 9.05
N ALA A 41 5.50 0.23 7.94
CA ALA A 41 4.06 0.20 7.70
C ALA A 41 3.70 -0.79 6.58
N VAL A 42 2.52 -1.40 6.69
CA VAL A 42 1.97 -2.33 5.70
C VAL A 42 0.60 -1.82 5.28
N ALA A 43 0.38 -1.71 3.97
CA ALA A 43 -0.91 -1.39 3.37
C ALA A 43 -1.37 -2.59 2.53
N THR A 44 -2.55 -3.12 2.83
CA THR A 44 -3.14 -4.24 2.10
C THR A 44 -4.50 -3.86 1.53
N MET A 45 -4.72 -4.15 0.25
CA MET A 45 -6.02 -3.98 -0.42
C MET A 45 -6.57 -5.32 -0.91
N ASN A 46 -7.86 -5.54 -0.66
CA ASN A 46 -8.61 -6.76 -1.00
C ASN A 46 -7.93 -8.07 -0.52
N SER A 47 -7.11 -8.00 0.53
CA SER A 47 -6.30 -9.12 1.04
C SER A 47 -5.31 -9.73 0.03
N GLU A 48 -5.10 -9.09 -1.13
CA GLU A 48 -4.30 -9.63 -2.24
C GLU A 48 -3.09 -8.73 -2.53
N GLN A 49 -3.29 -7.41 -2.54
CA GLN A 49 -2.22 -6.46 -2.83
C GLN A 49 -1.67 -5.88 -1.55
N THR A 50 -0.51 -6.36 -1.14
CA THR A 50 0.22 -5.87 0.04
C THR A 50 1.45 -5.08 -0.37
N LYS A 51 1.62 -3.90 0.22
CA LYS A 51 2.77 -3.01 0.07
C LYS A 51 3.35 -2.67 1.43
N THR A 52 4.67 -2.59 1.51
CA THR A 52 5.40 -2.37 2.75
C THR A 52 6.38 -1.23 2.54
N THR A 53 6.46 -0.33 3.49
CA THR A 53 7.48 0.73 3.49
C THR A 53 8.86 0.16 3.79
N GLN A 54 9.91 0.96 3.60
CA GLN A 54 11.19 0.65 4.19
C GLN A 54 11.11 0.61 5.73
N VAL A 55 12.04 -0.12 6.33
CA VAL A 55 12.21 -0.13 7.78
C VAL A 55 12.93 1.15 8.19
N SER A 56 12.30 1.94 9.07
CA SER A 56 12.97 3.06 9.72
C SER A 56 13.67 2.56 10.97
N LYS A 57 14.98 2.79 11.10
CA LYS A 57 15.78 2.18 12.17
C LYS A 57 15.73 3.01 13.45
N ARG A 58 15.57 2.33 14.59
CA ARG A 58 15.75 2.88 15.94
C ARG A 58 15.00 4.20 16.18
N THR A 59 13.72 4.26 15.85
CA THR A 59 12.91 5.48 16.00
C THR A 59 11.50 5.18 16.50
N LEU A 60 10.91 6.13 17.24
CA LEU A 60 9.48 6.16 17.56
C LEU A 60 8.69 7.07 16.61
N ASN A 61 9.40 7.86 15.79
CA ASN A 61 8.83 8.87 14.90
C ASN A 61 9.35 8.62 13.48
N PRO A 62 8.95 7.51 12.83
CA PRO A 62 9.42 7.19 11.48
C PRO A 62 8.85 8.16 10.44
N TYR A 63 9.69 8.54 9.48
CA TYR A 63 9.31 9.28 8.28
C TYR A 63 9.71 8.45 7.05
N TRP A 64 8.71 8.07 6.25
CA TRP A 64 8.89 7.25 5.04
C TRP A 64 8.66 8.06 3.78
N ASN A 65 7.54 8.79 3.71
CA ASN A 65 7.10 9.52 2.52
C ASN A 65 7.10 8.64 1.25
N GLU A 66 6.57 7.42 1.39
CA GLU A 66 6.51 6.42 0.32
C GLU A 66 5.10 6.37 -0.26
N SER A 67 5.01 6.33 -1.60
CA SER A 67 3.73 6.26 -2.32
C SER A 67 3.58 4.93 -3.03
N PHE A 68 2.38 4.36 -2.94
CA PHE A 68 2.00 3.09 -3.54
C PHE A 68 0.75 3.24 -4.39
N ASP A 69 0.81 2.73 -5.62
CA ASP A 69 -0.37 2.60 -6.48
C ASP A 69 -0.96 1.19 -6.28
N LEU A 70 -2.25 1.14 -5.94
CA LEU A 70 -3.04 -0.06 -5.69
C LEU A 70 -4.17 -0.14 -6.74
N TYR A 71 -4.45 -1.36 -7.21
CA TYR A 71 -5.38 -1.62 -8.32
C TYR A 71 -6.62 -2.37 -7.84
N ALA A 72 -7.81 -1.77 -7.76
CA ALA A 72 -8.99 -2.57 -7.46
C ALA A 72 -9.22 -3.56 -8.60
N ALA A 73 -9.18 -4.85 -8.27
CA ALA A 73 -9.77 -5.85 -9.13
C ALA A 73 -11.26 -5.49 -9.25
N LEU A 74 -11.70 -5.06 -10.43
CA LEU A 74 -13.11 -5.03 -10.74
C LEU A 74 -13.59 -6.47 -10.60
N LEU A 75 -14.39 -6.73 -9.57
CA LEU A 75 -15.09 -8.00 -9.45
C LEU A 75 -15.82 -8.19 -10.78
N SER A 76 -15.38 -9.19 -11.55
CA SER A 76 -16.17 -9.72 -12.66
C SER A 76 -17.51 -10.12 -12.06
N SER A 77 -18.50 -9.24 -12.18
CA SER A 77 -19.85 -9.48 -11.69
C SER A 77 -20.45 -10.59 -12.53
N SER A 78 -20.23 -11.83 -12.12
CA SER A 78 -20.97 -12.98 -12.59
C SER A 78 -22.14 -13.19 -11.65
N ARG A 79 -23.25 -12.51 -11.97
CA ARG A 79 -24.60 -12.97 -11.66
C ARG A 79 -25.38 -13.02 -12.95
#